data_AF-A0AAD5X9X3-F1
#
_entry.id   AF-A0AAD5X9X3-F1
#
_cell.length_a   1.000
_cell.length_b   1.000
_cell.length_c   1.000
_cell.angle_alpha   90.00
_cell.angle_beta   90.00
_cell.angle_gamma   90.00
#
_symmetry.space_group_name_H-M   'P 1'
#
loop_
_entity.id
_entity.type
_entity.pdbx_description
1 polymer ?
#
loop_
_entity_poly.entity_id
_entity_poly.type
_entity_poly.pdbx_seq_one_letter_code
_entity_poly.pdbx_strand_id
1 'polypeptide(L)'
;MTNVPIPEYNSSLISRWTYSWLNPLLRVGKSHPLRQDDLWTLDNRFTAEELSSDLREAWLTERIRPNGEKSLPETRLLRAIFDAFGKEYIFSAIYMFIRQTLQIASSVILLYLIQWIQTGSENRAYGLWYGYVLGISLFASQLGATLSFNKHLELTMKMGFRLRTSLISAIYNKAFVISNEARAEFTVGKIINLTATGF
;
A
#
# COMPACT_ATOMS: atom_id res chain seq x y z
N MET A 1 2.60 26.74 4.11
CA MET A 1 3.64 26.72 3.05
C MET A 1 2.93 26.42 1.74
N THR A 2 2.40 27.42 1.05
CA THR A 2 1.42 27.18 -0.03
C THR A 2 2.14 26.91 -1.36
N ASN A 3 1.87 25.75 -1.98
CA ASN A 3 2.44 25.20 -3.23
C ASN A 3 3.78 24.45 -3.17
N VAL A 4 4.14 23.85 -2.03
CA VAL A 4 5.27 22.90 -2.02
C VAL A 4 4.74 21.48 -2.24
N PRO A 5 5.14 20.77 -3.31
CA PRO A 5 4.75 19.38 -3.53
C PRO A 5 5.36 18.46 -2.48
N ILE A 6 4.76 17.29 -2.28
CA ILE A 6 5.20 16.31 -1.28
C ILE A 6 6.70 15.98 -1.49
N PRO A 7 7.56 16.18 -0.48
CA PRO A 7 9.02 16.01 -0.61
C PRO A 7 9.47 14.54 -0.67
N GLU A 8 8.55 13.58 -0.57
CA GLU A 8 8.81 12.14 -0.59
C GLU A 8 9.70 11.74 -1.78
N TYR A 9 9.39 12.22 -2.99
CA TYR A 9 10.10 11.89 -4.22
C TYR A 9 11.46 12.58 -4.38
N ASN A 10 11.63 13.76 -3.79
CA ASN A 10 12.88 14.52 -3.85
C ASN A 10 13.82 14.21 -2.67
N SER A 11 13.34 13.47 -1.67
CA SER A 11 14.14 13.08 -0.50
C SER A 11 15.14 11.97 -0.82
N SER A 12 16.26 11.96 -0.08
CA SER A 12 17.27 10.90 -0.17
C SER A 12 16.65 9.53 0.15
N LEU A 13 17.24 8.45 -0.38
CA LEU A 13 16.73 7.09 -0.15
C LEU A 13 16.58 6.81 1.36
N ILE A 14 17.58 7.14 2.18
CA ILE A 14 17.50 6.94 3.64
C ILE A 14 16.32 7.72 4.25
N SER A 15 16.10 8.97 3.84
CA SER A 15 14.96 9.78 4.30
C SER A 15 13.62 9.17 3.89
N ARG A 16 13.54 8.53 2.72
CA ARG A 16 12.34 7.83 2.26
C ARG A 16 12.05 6.58 3.08
N TRP A 17 13.07 5.78 3.37
CA TRP A 17 12.92 4.55 4.16
C TRP A 17 12.64 4.83 5.65
N THR A 18 13.16 5.94 6.19
CA THR A 18 12.95 6.34 7.60
C THR A 18 11.79 7.31 7.80
N TYR A 19 11.08 7.68 6.73
CA TYR A 19 10.04 8.72 6.73
C TYR A 19 10.50 10.07 7.32
N SER A 20 11.80 10.36 7.31
CA SER A 20 12.36 11.59 7.88
C SER A 20 11.84 12.85 7.18
N TRP A 21 11.35 12.74 5.95
CA TRP A 21 10.71 13.82 5.21
C TRP A 21 9.40 14.30 5.87
N LEU A 22 8.79 13.50 6.74
CA LEU A 22 7.58 13.84 7.49
C LEU A 22 7.87 14.72 8.73
N ASN A 23 9.11 14.71 9.24
CA ASN A 23 9.51 15.42 10.45
C ASN A 23 9.16 16.93 10.48
N PRO A 24 9.30 17.70 9.37
CA PRO A 24 8.90 19.10 9.35
C PRO A 24 7.40 19.29 9.64
N LEU A 25 6.55 18.44 9.07
CA LEU A 25 5.10 18.50 9.28
C LEU A 25 4.72 18.12 10.72
N LEU A 26 5.35 17.08 11.27
CA LEU A 26 5.14 16.68 12.67
C LEU A 26 5.54 17.79 13.65
N ARG A 27 6.59 18.56 13.34
CA ARG A 27 7.00 19.70 14.15
C ARG A 27 5.96 20.82 14.14
N VAL A 28 5.35 21.10 12.98
CA VAL A 28 4.24 22.07 12.87
C VAL A 28 3.03 21.59 13.66
N GLY A 29 2.66 20.31 13.51
CA GLY A 29 1.54 19.72 14.26
C GLY A 29 1.72 19.71 15.77
N LYS A 30 2.97 19.69 16.27
CA LYS A 30 3.27 19.89 17.70
C LYS A 30 2.99 21.32 18.17
N SER A 31 3.17 22.31 17.29
CA SER A 31 3.03 23.72 17.65
C SER A 31 1.58 24.22 17.62
N HIS A 32 0.79 23.78 16.65
CA HIS A 32 -0.63 24.12 16.54
C HIS A 32 -1.41 23.03 15.79
N PRO A 33 -2.75 22.97 15.96
CA PRO A 33 -3.59 22.12 15.13
C PRO A 33 -3.34 22.39 13.64
N LEU A 34 -3.12 21.31 12.88
CA LEU A 34 -2.81 21.39 11.46
C LEU A 34 -4.00 21.96 10.68
N ARG A 35 -3.74 22.97 9.85
CA ARG A 35 -4.71 23.53 8.90
C ARG A 35 -4.38 23.06 7.49
N GLN A 36 -5.33 23.23 6.58
CA GLN A 36 -5.15 22.85 5.17
C GLN A 36 -3.94 23.55 4.53
N ASP A 37 -3.65 24.80 4.92
CA ASP A 37 -2.53 25.60 4.41
C ASP A 37 -1.13 25.12 4.88
N ASP A 38 -1.10 24.25 5.89
CA ASP A 38 0.12 23.64 6.42
C ASP A 38 0.47 22.32 5.72
N LEU A 39 -0.48 21.74 4.98
CA LEU A 39 -0.31 20.49 4.28
C LEU A 39 0.35 20.70 2.92
N TRP A 40 1.10 19.69 2.47
CA TRP A 40 1.63 19.66 1.12
C TRP A 40 0.50 19.49 0.11
N THR A 41 0.70 20.07 -1.08
CA THR A 41 -0.19 19.83 -2.20
C THR A 41 0.00 18.42 -2.73
N LEU A 42 -1.10 17.76 -3.05
CA LEU A 42 -1.08 16.43 -3.65
C LEU A 42 -0.44 16.53 -5.04
N ASP A 43 0.47 15.60 -5.36
CA ASP A 43 1.06 15.50 -6.69
C ASP A 43 -0.04 15.14 -7.72
N ASN A 44 0.08 15.64 -8.96
CA ASN A 44 -0.86 15.37 -10.04
C ASN A 44 -1.10 13.87 -10.25
N ARG A 45 -0.08 13.04 -10.00
CA ARG A 45 -0.13 11.57 -10.09
C ARG A 45 -1.11 10.90 -9.11
N PHE A 46 -1.52 11.60 -8.06
CA PHE A 46 -2.49 11.11 -7.08
C PHE A 46 -3.84 11.84 -7.18
N THR A 47 -4.05 12.65 -8.21
CA THR A 47 -5.35 13.28 -8.45
C THR A 47 -6.41 12.25 -8.82
N ALA A 48 -7.66 12.49 -8.45
CA ALA A 48 -8.75 11.55 -8.73
C ALA A 48 -8.92 11.28 -10.23
N GLU A 49 -8.58 12.25 -11.09
CA GLU A 49 -8.61 12.12 -12.53
C GLU A 49 -7.58 11.09 -13.01
N GLU A 50 -6.31 11.27 -12.65
CA GLU A 50 -5.23 10.36 -13.01
C GLU A 50 -5.41 8.97 -12.37
N LEU A 51 -5.84 8.91 -11.12
CA LEU A 51 -6.07 7.62 -10.45
C LEU A 51 -7.21 6.83 -11.11
N SER A 52 -8.24 7.52 -11.59
CA SER A 52 -9.37 6.88 -12.27
C SER A 52 -9.11 6.53 -13.73
N SER A 53 -8.04 7.08 -14.34
CA SER A 53 -7.72 6.84 -15.76
C SER A 53 -7.36 5.37 -15.99
N ASP A 54 -6.51 4.77 -15.15
CA ASP A 54 -6.10 3.37 -15.24
C ASP A 54 -7.30 2.41 -15.22
N LEU A 55 -8.21 2.59 -14.26
CA LEU A 55 -9.41 1.75 -14.16
C LEU A 55 -10.36 1.98 -15.34
N ARG A 56 -10.47 3.22 -15.82
CA ARG A 56 -11.30 3.57 -16.97
C ARG A 56 -10.76 2.93 -18.25
N GLU A 57 -9.45 2.98 -18.47
CA GLU A 57 -8.79 2.36 -19.61
C GLU A 57 -8.90 0.83 -19.58
N ALA A 58 -8.68 0.21 -18.41
CA ALA A 58 -8.88 -1.22 -18.22
C ALA A 58 -10.35 -1.62 -18.50
N TRP A 59 -11.31 -0.82 -18.03
CA TRP A 59 -12.73 -1.04 -18.30
C TRP A 59 -13.09 -0.92 -19.78
N LEU A 60 -12.56 0.09 -20.49
CA LEU A 60 -12.79 0.26 -21.93
C LEU A 60 -12.18 -0.90 -22.73
N THR A 61 -11.00 -1.37 -22.32
CA THR A 61 -10.33 -2.51 -22.95
C THR A 61 -11.14 -3.79 -22.79
N GLU A 62 -11.71 -4.05 -21.59
CA GLU A 62 -12.55 -5.22 -21.36
C GLU A 62 -13.90 -5.13 -22.12
N ARG A 63 -14.42 -3.92 -22.37
CA ARG A 63 -15.65 -3.74 -23.19
C ARG A 63 -15.46 -4.13 -24.66
N ILE A 64 -14.26 -3.95 -25.21
CA ILE A 64 -13.97 -4.18 -26.63
C ILE A 64 -13.50 -5.64 -26.86
N ARG A 65 -13.26 -6.41 -25.79
CA ARG A 65 -12.80 -7.81 -25.93
C ARG A 65 -13.85 -8.69 -26.65
N PRO A 66 -13.43 -9.52 -27.61
CA PRO A 66 -14.32 -10.38 -28.39
C PRO A 66 -15.03 -11.47 -27.57
N ASN A 67 -14.47 -11.88 -26.42
CA ASN A 67 -15.12 -12.79 -25.46
C ASN A 67 -15.90 -12.05 -24.35
N GLY A 68 -16.00 -10.73 -24.44
CA GLY A 68 -16.68 -9.91 -23.42
C GLY A 68 -18.13 -10.34 -23.26
N GLU A 69 -18.84 -10.55 -24.36
CA GLU A 69 -20.29 -10.79 -24.42
C GLU A 69 -20.81 -11.93 -23.53
N LYS A 70 -20.01 -12.97 -23.26
CA LYS A 70 -20.39 -14.13 -22.43
C LYS A 70 -20.12 -13.98 -20.93
N SER A 71 -19.42 -12.93 -20.51
CA SER A 71 -19.07 -12.73 -19.09
C SER A 71 -20.11 -11.89 -18.37
N LEU A 72 -20.48 -12.31 -17.15
CA LEU A 72 -21.37 -11.56 -16.26
C LEU A 72 -20.83 -10.15 -15.99
N PRO A 73 -21.68 -9.12 -15.81
CA PRO A 73 -21.24 -7.74 -15.58
C PRO A 73 -20.25 -7.60 -14.40
N GLU A 74 -20.44 -8.41 -13.35
CA GLU A 74 -19.61 -8.43 -12.15
C GLU A 74 -18.19 -8.96 -12.42
N THR A 75 -18.06 -10.00 -13.24
CA THR A 75 -16.75 -10.60 -13.54
C THR A 75 -15.91 -9.71 -14.46
N ARG A 76 -16.55 -8.89 -15.30
CA ARG A 76 -15.88 -7.86 -16.11
C ARG A 76 -15.27 -6.76 -15.25
N LEU A 77 -16.01 -6.30 -14.23
CA LEU A 77 -15.52 -5.25 -13.33
C LEU A 77 -14.35 -5.74 -12.49
N LEU A 78 -14.48 -6.94 -11.89
CA LEU A 78 -13.39 -7.53 -11.12
C LEU A 78 -12.13 -7.71 -11.96
N ARG A 79 -12.28 -8.18 -13.21
CA ARG A 79 -11.14 -8.33 -14.12
C ARG A 79 -10.50 -6.99 -14.48
N ALA A 80 -11.28 -5.95 -14.75
CA ALA A 80 -10.74 -4.61 -15.01
C ALA A 80 -9.98 -4.05 -13.80
N ILE A 81 -10.49 -4.29 -12.58
CA ILE A 81 -9.80 -3.93 -11.33
C ILE A 81 -8.48 -4.71 -11.21
N PHE A 82 -8.49 -6.03 -11.45
CA PHE A 82 -7.27 -6.83 -11.42
C PHE A 82 -6.25 -6.41 -12.47
N ASP A 83 -6.68 -6.00 -13.66
CA ASP A 83 -5.78 -5.54 -14.72
C ASP A 83 -5.15 -4.19 -14.38
N ALA A 84 -5.95 -3.24 -13.86
CA ALA A 84 -5.48 -1.92 -13.46
C ALA A 84 -4.54 -1.96 -12.23
N PHE A 85 -4.89 -2.71 -11.18
CA PHE A 85 -4.16 -2.68 -9.90
C PHE A 85 -3.26 -3.89 -9.67
N GLY A 86 -3.34 -4.94 -10.50
CA GLY A 86 -2.66 -6.22 -10.27
C GLY A 86 -1.14 -6.11 -10.24
N LYS A 87 -0.53 -5.27 -11.08
CA LYS A 87 0.93 -5.09 -11.12
C LYS A 87 1.46 -4.51 -9.81
N GLU A 88 0.75 -3.52 -9.25
CA GLU A 88 1.11 -2.89 -7.98
C GLU A 88 0.89 -3.82 -6.79
N TYR A 89 -0.18 -4.62 -6.84
CA TYR A 89 -0.44 -5.66 -5.85
C TYR A 89 0.64 -6.75 -5.86
N ILE A 90 1.07 -7.21 -7.02
CA ILE A 90 2.17 -8.19 -7.12
C ILE A 90 3.46 -7.59 -6.55
N PHE A 91 3.75 -6.32 -6.84
CA PHE A 91 4.91 -5.64 -6.28
C PHE A 91 4.86 -5.55 -4.75
N SER A 92 3.69 -5.24 -4.16
CA SER A 92 3.53 -5.25 -2.70
C SER A 92 3.60 -6.65 -2.09
N ALA A 93 3.15 -7.67 -2.82
CA ALA A 93 3.22 -9.07 -2.42
C ALA A 93 4.67 -9.59 -2.37
N ILE A 94 5.56 -9.11 -3.25
CA ILE A 94 6.99 -9.43 -3.19
C ILE A 94 7.61 -8.96 -1.86
N TYR A 95 7.32 -7.72 -1.43
CA TYR A 95 7.79 -7.22 -0.13
C TYR A 95 7.19 -7.98 1.05
N MET A 96 5.92 -8.39 0.94
CA MET A 96 5.29 -9.25 1.94
C MET A 96 6.01 -10.59 2.04
N PHE A 97 6.37 -11.20 0.91
CA PHE A 97 7.09 -12.47 0.89
C PHE A 97 8.49 -12.35 1.51
N ILE A 98 9.26 -11.32 1.13
CA ILE A 98 10.59 -11.05 1.70
C ILE A 98 10.51 -10.89 3.22
N ARG A 99 9.53 -10.13 3.71
CA ARG A 99 9.27 -9.98 5.15
C ARG A 99 9.03 -11.33 5.82
N GLN A 100 8.17 -12.18 5.23
CA GLN A 100 7.85 -13.49 5.80
C GLN A 100 9.09 -14.40 5.86
N THR A 101 9.90 -14.42 4.81
CA THR A 101 11.15 -15.20 4.80
C THR A 101 12.12 -14.71 5.88
N LEU A 102 12.32 -13.40 6.00
CA LEU A 102 13.20 -12.82 7.03
C LEU A 102 12.70 -13.10 8.45
N GLN A 103 11.37 -13.08 8.66
CA GLN A 103 10.78 -13.35 9.96
C GLN A 103 10.90 -14.83 10.36
N ILE A 104 10.77 -15.75 9.40
CA ILE A 104 11.04 -17.18 9.63
C ILE A 104 12.53 -17.38 9.93
N ALA A 105 13.42 -16.75 9.17
CA ALA A 105 14.87 -16.83 9.40
C ALA A 105 15.25 -16.33 10.80
N SER A 106 14.67 -15.22 11.26
CA SER A 106 14.88 -14.69 12.62
C SER A 106 14.49 -15.71 13.70
N SER A 107 13.33 -16.36 13.57
CA SER A 107 12.88 -17.41 14.49
C SER A 107 13.83 -18.62 14.53
N VAL A 108 14.38 -19.01 13.37
CA VAL A 108 15.35 -20.11 13.28
C VAL A 108 16.71 -19.73 13.89
N ILE A 109 17.19 -18.50 13.64
CA ILE A 109 18.43 -17.99 14.25
C ILE A 109 18.30 -17.95 15.78
N LEU A 110 17.14 -17.53 16.29
CA LEU A 110 16.86 -17.53 17.73
C LEU A 110 16.92 -18.95 18.31
N LEU A 111 16.39 -19.95 17.61
CA LEU A 111 16.48 -21.35 18.04
C LEU A 111 17.94 -21.82 18.15
N TYR A 112 18.76 -21.53 17.12
CA TYR A 112 20.18 -21.86 17.15
C TYR A 112 20.94 -21.13 18.26
N LEU A 113 20.57 -19.88 18.55
CA LEU A 113 21.14 -19.11 19.66
C LEU A 113 20.79 -19.76 21.01
N ILE A 114 19.54 -20.19 21.21
CA ILE A 114 19.11 -20.88 22.44
C ILE A 114 19.84 -22.21 22.59
N GLN A 115 19.93 -23.01 21.52
CA GLN A 115 20.68 -24.26 21.52
C GLN A 115 22.15 -24.04 21.88
N TRP A 116 22.79 -23.02 21.31
CA TRP A 116 24.18 -22.67 21.63
C TRP A 116 24.35 -22.30 23.12
N ILE A 117 23.42 -21.53 23.70
CA ILE A 117 23.43 -21.20 25.13
C ILE A 117 23.29 -22.45 25.99
N GLN A 118 22.38 -23.37 25.62
CA GLN A 118 22.12 -24.61 26.37
C GLN A 118 23.27 -25.62 26.28
N THR A 119 23.90 -25.77 25.11
CA THR A 119 25.02 -26.71 24.87
C THR A 119 26.36 -26.17 25.40
N GLY A 120 26.44 -24.87 25.72
CA GLY A 120 27.63 -24.21 26.24
C GLY A 120 28.14 -24.72 27.60
N SER A 121 27.41 -25.61 28.29
CA SER A 121 27.84 -26.26 29.53
C SER A 121 28.77 -27.46 29.34
N GLU A 122 28.77 -28.15 28.19
CA GLU A 122 29.47 -29.45 28.07
C GLU A 122 30.56 -29.52 26.98
N ASN A 123 30.53 -28.70 25.92
CA ASN A 123 31.57 -28.72 24.89
C ASN A 123 31.62 -27.40 24.09
N ARG A 124 32.49 -26.46 24.47
CA ARG A 124 32.73 -25.25 23.66
C ARG A 124 33.63 -25.56 22.46
N ALA A 125 33.09 -26.26 21.46
CA ALA A 125 33.75 -26.41 20.15
C ALA A 125 33.80 -25.08 19.36
N TYR A 126 32.92 -24.12 19.69
CA TYR A 126 32.84 -22.80 19.06
C TYR A 126 33.02 -21.70 20.12
N GLY A 127 33.85 -20.70 19.82
CA GLY A 127 34.15 -19.58 20.73
C GLY A 127 33.01 -18.55 20.85
N LEU A 128 33.18 -17.58 21.74
CA LEU A 128 32.18 -16.51 22.01
C LEU A 128 31.76 -15.72 20.76
N TRP A 129 32.63 -15.64 19.76
CA TRP A 129 32.38 -14.98 18.48
C TRP A 129 31.14 -15.54 17.74
N TYR A 130 30.85 -16.83 17.88
CA TYR A 130 29.71 -17.47 17.20
C TYR A 130 28.38 -16.90 17.69
N GLY A 131 28.24 -16.70 19.01
CA GLY A 131 27.06 -16.07 19.62
C GLY A 131 26.88 -14.62 19.18
N TYR A 132 27.97 -13.84 19.08
CA TYR A 132 27.91 -12.46 18.57
C TYR A 132 27.44 -12.41 17.12
N VAL A 133 27.92 -13.31 16.25
CA VAL A 133 27.49 -13.38 14.84
C VAL A 133 26.01 -13.73 14.75
N LEU A 134 25.52 -14.69 15.54
CA LEU A 134 24.10 -15.03 15.59
C LEU A 134 23.24 -13.85 16.06
N GLY A 135 23.68 -13.13 17.11
CA GLY A 135 22.98 -11.95 17.62
C GLY A 135 22.91 -10.80 16.60
N ILE A 136 24.01 -10.50 15.92
CA ILE A 136 24.05 -9.48 14.86
C ILE A 136 23.16 -9.90 13.67
N SER A 137 23.18 -11.18 13.29
CA SER A 137 22.35 -11.70 12.21
C SER A 137 20.85 -11.65 12.55
N LEU A 138 20.50 -11.91 13.82
CA LEU A 138 19.13 -11.75 14.32
C LEU A 138 18.68 -10.29 14.23
N PHE A 139 19.53 -9.35 14.66
CA PHE A 139 19.23 -7.92 14.55
C PHE A 139 19.06 -7.48 13.09
N ALA A 140 19.97 -7.90 12.21
CA ALA A 140 19.92 -7.57 10.78
C ALA A 140 18.66 -8.13 10.10
N SER A 141 18.28 -9.38 10.40
CA SER A 141 17.07 -9.99 9.86
C SER A 141 15.80 -9.28 10.35
N GLN A 142 15.75 -8.89 11.63
CA GLN A 142 14.62 -8.13 12.18
C GLN A 142 14.52 -6.73 11.57
N LEU A 143 15.63 -6.01 11.45
CA LEU A 143 15.66 -4.69 10.83
C LEU A 143 15.17 -4.74 9.38
N GLY A 144 15.66 -5.72 8.60
CA GLY A 144 15.21 -5.94 7.22
C GLY A 144 13.72 -6.29 7.13
N ALA A 145 13.20 -7.11 8.05
CA ALA A 145 11.79 -7.46 8.12
C ALA A 145 10.91 -6.24 8.43
N THR A 146 11.34 -5.39 9.38
CA THR A 146 10.62 -4.15 9.73
C THR A 146 10.57 -3.18 8.55
N LEU A 147 11.69 -2.96 7.85
CA LEU A 147 11.72 -2.09 6.68
C LEU A 147 10.83 -2.60 5.55
N SER A 148 10.86 -3.91 5.27
CA SER A 148 10.01 -4.55 4.27
C SER A 148 8.52 -4.44 4.64
N PHE A 149 8.18 -4.58 5.93
CA PHE A 149 6.82 -4.41 6.41
C PHE A 149 6.31 -2.98 6.23
N ASN A 150 7.11 -1.98 6.59
CA ASN A 150 6.75 -0.57 6.39
C ASN A 150 6.52 -0.27 4.91
N LYS A 151 7.35 -0.83 4.01
CA LYS A 151 7.16 -0.62 2.58
C LYS A 151 5.91 -1.31 2.05
N HIS A 152 5.62 -2.53 2.52
CA HIS A 152 4.39 -3.23 2.18
C HIS A 152 3.15 -2.44 2.64
N LEU A 153 3.14 -1.92 3.87
CA LEU A 153 2.04 -1.09 4.37
C LEU A 153 1.82 0.15 3.53
N GLU A 154 2.89 0.88 3.20
CA GLU A 154 2.83 2.09 2.37
C GLU A 154 2.22 1.80 0.99
N LEU A 155 2.71 0.74 0.32
CA LEU A 155 2.23 0.33 -1.01
C LEU A 155 0.76 -0.08 -0.97
N THR A 156 0.38 -0.92 -0.01
CA THR A 156 -1.00 -1.41 0.12
C THR A 156 -1.97 -0.29 0.48
N MET A 157 -1.58 0.65 1.34
CA MET A 157 -2.40 1.83 1.66
C MET A 157 -2.57 2.75 0.45
N LYS A 158 -1.49 3.04 -0.29
CA LYS A 158 -1.55 3.84 -1.51
C LYS A 158 -2.47 3.17 -2.55
N MET A 159 -2.30 1.87 -2.78
CA MET A 159 -3.16 1.10 -3.68
C MET A 159 -4.64 1.13 -3.24
N GLY A 160 -4.93 0.92 -1.95
CA GLY A 160 -6.29 0.97 -1.42
C GLY A 160 -6.95 2.33 -1.63
N PHE A 161 -6.21 3.41 -1.41
CA PHE A 161 -6.68 4.78 -1.69
C PHE A 161 -6.97 4.97 -3.17
N ARG A 162 -6.07 4.52 -4.06
CA ARG A 162 -6.27 4.61 -5.51
C ARG A 162 -7.50 3.84 -5.97
N LEU A 163 -7.66 2.61 -5.49
CA LEU A 163 -8.82 1.77 -5.79
C LEU A 163 -10.12 2.46 -5.37
N ARG A 164 -10.18 2.94 -4.12
CA ARG A 164 -11.35 3.64 -3.58
C ARG A 164 -11.69 4.88 -4.42
N THR A 165 -10.72 5.74 -4.69
CA THR A 165 -10.91 6.96 -5.48
C THR A 165 -11.40 6.63 -6.90
N SER A 166 -10.82 5.60 -7.52
CA SER A 166 -11.21 5.18 -8.88
C SER A 166 -12.64 4.65 -8.94
N LEU A 167 -13.04 3.84 -7.95
CA LEU A 167 -14.40 3.30 -7.86
C LEU A 167 -15.43 4.40 -7.62
N ILE A 168 -15.13 5.34 -6.72
CA ILE A 168 -15.97 6.51 -6.47
C ILE A 168 -16.14 7.33 -7.76
N SER A 169 -15.04 7.68 -8.44
CA SER A 169 -15.08 8.40 -9.72
C SER A 169 -15.90 7.65 -10.78
N ALA A 170 -15.77 6.32 -10.88
CA ALA A 170 -16.54 5.50 -11.81
C ALA A 170 -18.05 5.51 -11.50
N ILE A 171 -18.43 5.40 -10.23
CA ILE A 171 -19.83 5.45 -9.77
C ILE A 171 -20.42 6.82 -10.07
N TYR A 172 -19.72 7.91 -9.75
CA TYR A 172 -20.19 9.28 -10.04
C TYR A 172 -20.37 9.51 -11.53
N ASN A 173 -19.36 9.17 -12.35
CA ASN A 173 -19.45 9.30 -13.81
C ASN A 173 -20.62 8.48 -14.38
N LYS A 174 -20.86 7.28 -13.85
CA LYS A 174 -22.02 6.49 -14.24
C LYS A 174 -23.33 7.18 -13.83
N ALA A 175 -23.42 7.67 -12.59
CA ALA A 175 -24.59 8.36 -12.04
C ALA A 175 -25.03 9.56 -12.89
N PHE A 176 -24.09 10.32 -13.44
CA PHE A 176 -24.40 11.45 -14.33
C PHE A 176 -25.02 11.02 -15.68
N VAL A 177 -24.72 9.81 -16.15
CA VAL A 177 -25.10 9.31 -17.49
C VAL A 177 -26.33 8.37 -17.47
N ILE A 178 -26.83 7.96 -16.29
CA ILE A 178 -27.98 7.04 -16.21
C ILE A 178 -29.31 7.72 -16.58
N SER A 179 -30.19 6.97 -17.25
CA SER A 179 -31.53 7.42 -17.68
C SER A 179 -32.45 7.75 -16.50
N ASN A 180 -33.51 8.54 -16.75
CA ASN A 180 -34.47 8.96 -15.72
C ASN A 180 -35.13 7.77 -14.98
N GLU A 181 -35.29 6.63 -15.65
CA GLU A 181 -35.88 5.42 -15.08
C GLU A 181 -34.96 4.78 -14.02
N ALA A 182 -33.67 4.67 -14.32
CA ALA A 182 -32.69 4.18 -13.35
C ALA A 182 -32.38 5.19 -12.23
N ARG A 183 -32.57 6.50 -12.47
CA ARG A 183 -32.48 7.54 -11.42
C ARG A 183 -33.61 7.44 -10.39
N ALA A 184 -34.76 6.87 -10.75
CA ALA A 184 -35.86 6.62 -9.82
C ALA A 184 -35.56 5.45 -8.87
N GLU A 185 -34.83 4.44 -9.33
CA GLU A 185 -34.42 3.27 -8.54
C GLU A 185 -33.14 3.51 -7.71
N PHE A 186 -32.16 4.22 -8.29
CA PHE A 186 -30.90 4.61 -7.65
C PHE A 186 -30.92 6.10 -7.31
N THR A 187 -31.62 6.45 -6.23
CA THR A 187 -31.65 7.83 -5.73
C THR A 187 -30.26 8.30 -5.31
N VAL A 188 -30.03 9.63 -5.37
CA VAL A 188 -28.77 10.27 -4.94
C VAL A 188 -28.39 9.86 -3.51
N GLY A 189 -29.39 9.76 -2.60
CA GLY A 189 -29.17 9.30 -1.23
C GLY A 189 -28.64 7.87 -1.13
N LYS A 190 -29.11 6.96 -1.99
CA LYS A 190 -28.63 5.57 -2.05
C LYS A 190 -27.20 5.50 -2.58
N ILE A 191 -26.85 6.31 -3.58
CA ILE A 191 -25.49 6.42 -4.12
C ILE A 191 -24.52 6.96 -3.06
N ILE A 192 -24.89 8.04 -2.37
CA ILE A 192 -24.08 8.61 -1.29
C ILE A 192 -23.86 7.57 -0.17
N ASN A 193 -24.92 6.89 0.26
CA ASN A 193 -24.82 5.85 1.29
C ASN A 193 -23.93 4.68 0.84
N LEU A 194 -24.00 4.26 -0.44
CA LEU A 194 -23.11 3.24 -1.00
C LEU A 194 -21.65 3.69 -0.99
N THR A 195 -21.36 4.94 -1.35
CA THR A 195 -19.98 5.46 -1.32
C THR A 195 -19.42 5.70 0.09
N ALA A 196 -20.31 5.96 1.06
CA ALA A 196 -19.94 6.22 2.45
C ALA A 196 -19.79 4.94 3.28
N THR A 197 -20.66 3.95 3.05
CA THR A 197 -20.75 2.73 3.87
C THR A 197 -20.19 1.49 3.17
N GLY A 198 -20.14 1.48 1.84
CA GLY A 198 -19.72 0.32 1.04
C GLY A 198 -18.22 0.19 0.77
N PHE A 199 -17.39 1.14 1.22
CA PHE A 199 -15.94 1.15 1.03
C PHE A 199 -15.17 1.45 2.32
#